data_AF-A0A0D3ANF7-F1
#
_entry.id   AF-A0A0D3ANF7-F1
#
_cell.length_a   1.000
_cell.length_b   1.000
_cell.length_c   1.000
_cell.angle_alpha   90.00
_cell.angle_beta   90.00
_cell.angle_gamma   90.00
#
_symmetry.space_group_name_H-M   'P 1'
#
loop_
_entity.id
_entity.type
_entity.pdbx_description
1 polymer ?
#
loop_
_entity_poly.entity_id
_entity_poly.type
_entity_poly.pdbx_seq_one_letter_code
_entity_poly.pdbx_strand_id
1 'polypeptide(L)'
;MPRDARSNNVSSRRPGEFDIPQGPKNRRPSPLRTKRWLGMMAQNFLGKEDFELTTKRTYGSILSNLTYVKTFASGILIPKSYILPLDDKQYLLPPTSLVQDAHKAGLQVYVSGFSNDVNIAYNYSSDPVSEYLSFVDNGDFSVGGILSDFPVTASASIVNFLVITKNGASGDYPGCTDLAYKKAIEDGADVIDCLVQMSSDGKPFCSSSIDLTQGTMVIQSPFRNGSAIIPEISSNAGIYTFSLTWPEVQSLTRKFPHLADS
;
A
#
# COMPACT_ATOMS: atom_id res chain seq x y z
N MET A 1 -57.72 -0.84 -37.72
CA MET A 1 -56.83 -0.35 -38.79
C MET A 1 -57.07 1.14 -38.95
N PRO A 2 -56.06 1.98 -39.26
CA PRO A 2 -54.60 1.90 -39.02
C PRO A 2 -54.24 2.77 -37.77
N ARG A 3 -53.24 2.54 -36.90
CA ARG A 3 -51.78 2.28 -37.01
C ARG A 3 -50.97 3.40 -37.68
N ASP A 4 -50.59 4.40 -36.89
CA ASP A 4 -49.41 5.23 -37.15
C ASP A 4 -48.26 4.85 -36.22
N ALA A 5 -47.15 4.51 -36.87
CA ALA A 5 -45.91 4.05 -36.28
C ALA A 5 -45.08 5.23 -35.77
N ARG A 6 -44.55 5.14 -34.56
CA ARG A 6 -43.41 5.96 -34.14
C ARG A 6 -42.25 5.04 -33.78
N SER A 7 -41.21 5.20 -34.59
CA SER A 7 -39.96 4.44 -34.61
C SER A 7 -39.24 4.48 -33.25
N ASN A 8 -38.95 3.31 -32.71
CA ASN A 8 -38.02 3.12 -31.60
C ASN A 8 -36.59 3.26 -32.14
N ASN A 9 -35.91 4.33 -31.75
CA ASN A 9 -34.48 4.48 -32.01
C ASN A 9 -33.68 3.75 -30.92
N VAL A 10 -33.50 2.44 -31.07
CA VAL A 10 -32.59 1.66 -30.23
C VAL A 10 -31.16 1.91 -30.73
N SER A 11 -30.44 2.79 -30.04
CA SER A 11 -28.99 2.91 -30.20
C SER A 11 -28.33 1.62 -29.73
N SER A 12 -27.73 0.90 -30.66
CA SER A 12 -26.95 -0.31 -30.43
C SER A 12 -25.68 0.01 -29.65
N ARG A 13 -25.68 -0.26 -28.33
CA ARG A 13 -24.44 -0.34 -27.53
C ARG A 13 -23.77 -1.69 -27.77
N ARG A 14 -22.47 -1.68 -28.05
CA ARG A 14 -21.64 -2.89 -28.12
C ARG A 14 -21.53 -3.51 -26.71
N PRO A 15 -21.56 -4.84 -26.55
CA PRO A 15 -21.27 -5.48 -25.27
C PRO A 15 -19.77 -5.31 -24.95
N GLY A 16 -19.43 -4.68 -23.83
CA GLY A 16 -18.05 -4.61 -23.33
C GLY A 16 -17.56 -3.26 -22.80
N GLU A 17 -18.32 -2.18 -22.92
CA GLU A 17 -17.93 -0.87 -22.36
C GLU A 17 -18.39 -0.79 -20.89
N PHE A 18 -17.48 -0.99 -19.94
CA PHE A 18 -17.70 -0.66 -18.53
C PHE A 18 -17.56 0.86 -18.39
N ASP A 19 -18.68 1.57 -18.28
CA ASP A 19 -18.69 2.99 -17.93
C ASP A 19 -18.12 3.16 -16.51
N ILE A 20 -16.84 3.51 -16.38
CA ILE A 20 -16.25 3.94 -15.10
C ILE A 20 -16.90 5.29 -14.77
N PRO A 21 -17.63 5.42 -13.65
CA PRO A 21 -18.20 6.71 -13.25
C PRO A 21 -17.05 7.69 -13.01
N GLN A 22 -16.88 8.65 -13.92
CA GLN A 22 -16.00 9.79 -13.73
C GLN A 22 -16.55 10.61 -12.56
N GLY A 23 -15.98 10.41 -11.37
CA GLY A 23 -16.33 11.15 -10.16
C GLY A 23 -16.27 12.68 -10.39
N PRO A 24 -17.04 13.48 -9.62
CA PRO A 24 -17.23 14.89 -9.91
C PRO A 24 -15.90 15.66 -9.91
N LYS A 25 -15.66 16.40 -11.01
CA LYS A 25 -14.44 17.18 -11.31
C LYS A 25 -14.18 18.38 -10.40
N ASN A 26 -14.96 18.56 -9.33
CA ASN A 26 -14.82 19.66 -8.37
C ASN A 26 -14.96 19.14 -6.93
N ARG A 27 -13.89 18.54 -6.39
CA ARG A 27 -13.80 18.16 -4.98
C ARG A 27 -13.25 19.34 -4.17
N ARG A 28 -14.08 19.95 -3.30
CA ARG A 28 -13.56 20.84 -2.25
C ARG A 28 -12.74 20.00 -1.26
N PRO A 29 -11.50 20.38 -0.92
CA PRO A 29 -10.70 19.64 0.05
C PRO A 29 -11.37 19.66 1.44
N SER A 30 -11.44 18.50 2.09
CA SER A 30 -11.81 18.38 3.51
C SER A 30 -10.78 19.10 4.40
N PRO A 31 -11.12 19.46 5.66
CA PRO A 31 -10.17 20.07 6.60
C PRO A 31 -8.88 19.25 6.82
N LEU A 32 -8.95 17.93 6.61
CA LEU A 32 -7.80 17.02 6.64
C LEU A 32 -6.86 17.22 5.43
N ARG A 33 -7.39 17.58 4.24
CA ARG A 33 -6.60 17.93 3.06
C ARG A 33 -5.82 19.25 3.20
N THR A 34 -6.23 20.13 4.12
CA THR A 34 -5.54 21.40 4.41
C THR A 34 -4.47 21.31 5.49
N LYS A 35 -4.29 20.15 6.15
CA LYS A 35 -3.14 19.98 7.05
C LYS A 35 -1.88 19.95 6.19
N ARG A 36 -1.04 20.98 6.33
CA ARG A 36 0.26 21.10 5.68
C ARG A 36 1.13 19.91 6.12
N TRP A 37 1.28 18.93 5.25
CA TRP A 37 2.02 17.67 5.46
C TRP A 37 3.54 17.82 5.57
N LEU A 38 4.05 19.05 5.50
CA LEU A 38 5.48 19.34 5.53
C LEU A 38 6.02 19.01 6.93
N GLY A 39 6.71 17.86 7.06
CA GLY A 39 7.38 17.44 8.29
C GLY A 39 6.66 16.35 9.11
N MET A 40 5.64 15.68 8.59
CA MET A 40 5.02 14.56 9.30
C MET A 40 5.85 13.28 9.15
N MET A 41 6.44 12.81 10.26
CA MET A 41 7.17 11.55 10.33
C MET A 41 6.24 10.42 10.78
N ALA A 42 6.05 9.39 9.96
CA ALA A 42 5.31 8.19 10.33
C ALA A 42 6.27 7.00 10.49
N GLN A 43 6.22 6.32 11.62
CA GLN A 43 6.99 5.10 11.83
C GLN A 43 6.25 3.91 11.23
N ASN A 44 6.91 3.15 10.35
CA ASN A 44 6.37 1.90 9.82
C ASN A 44 6.62 0.75 10.80
N PHE A 45 5.56 -0.01 11.12
CA PHE A 45 5.61 -1.21 11.94
C PHE A 45 5.28 -2.42 11.07
N LEU A 46 6.03 -3.51 11.26
CA LEU A 46 5.77 -4.78 10.56
C LEU A 46 4.85 -5.68 11.43
N GLY A 47 4.94 -7.00 11.28
CA GLY A 47 4.20 -7.95 12.13
C GLY A 47 4.54 -7.81 13.61
N LYS A 48 3.61 -8.19 14.49
CA LYS A 48 3.76 -8.02 15.95
C LYS A 48 4.99 -8.70 16.52
N GLU A 49 5.34 -9.85 15.94
CA GLU A 49 6.47 -10.70 16.33
C GLU A 49 7.76 -10.39 15.57
N ASP A 50 7.69 -9.52 14.55
CA ASP A 50 8.87 -9.09 13.80
C ASP A 50 9.73 -8.19 14.69
N PHE A 51 11.05 -8.33 14.59
CA PHE A 51 12.00 -7.56 15.37
C PHE A 51 12.44 -6.29 14.66
N GLU A 52 12.50 -5.19 15.40
CA GLU A 52 13.20 -3.98 14.95
C GLU A 52 14.70 -4.16 15.20
N LEU A 53 15.51 -3.91 14.17
CA LEU A 53 16.94 -4.28 14.12
C LEU A 53 17.79 -3.55 15.18
N THR A 54 17.47 -2.29 15.46
CA THR A 54 18.29 -1.42 16.32
C THR A 54 18.06 -1.73 17.80
N THR A 55 16.79 -1.80 18.20
CA THR A 55 16.36 -2.03 19.58
C THR A 55 16.30 -3.51 19.93
N LYS A 56 16.29 -4.40 18.92
CA LYS A 56 16.11 -5.85 19.09
C LYS A 56 14.87 -6.22 19.89
N ARG A 57 13.83 -5.38 19.79
CA ARG A 57 12.51 -5.59 20.38
C ARG A 57 11.52 -5.88 19.28
N THR A 58 10.45 -6.62 19.60
CA THR A 58 9.37 -6.84 18.65
C THR A 58 8.59 -5.55 18.41
N TYR A 59 8.07 -5.37 17.20
CA TYR A 59 7.23 -4.21 16.87
C TYR A 59 6.01 -4.12 17.78
N GLY A 60 5.41 -5.25 18.17
CA GLY A 60 4.32 -5.27 19.16
C GLY A 60 4.74 -4.74 20.54
N SER A 61 5.95 -5.06 20.99
CA SER A 61 6.50 -4.56 22.27
C SER A 61 6.83 -3.06 22.23
N ILE A 62 7.26 -2.54 21.08
CA ILE A 62 7.52 -1.11 20.91
C ILE A 62 6.18 -0.35 20.91
N LEU A 63 5.20 -0.86 20.17
CA LEU A 63 3.91 -0.20 19.97
C LEU A 63 3.06 -0.16 21.24
N SER A 64 3.27 -1.07 22.19
CA SER A 64 2.57 -1.03 23.49
C SER A 64 2.91 0.20 24.34
N ASN A 65 4.00 0.92 24.02
CA ASN A 65 4.36 2.19 24.66
C ASN A 65 4.23 3.35 23.66
N LEU A 66 2.99 3.79 23.41
CA LEU A 66 2.69 4.87 22.46
C LEU A 66 3.33 6.21 22.84
N THR A 67 3.52 6.48 24.14
CA THR A 67 4.22 7.69 24.61
C THR A 67 5.68 7.69 24.17
N TYR A 68 6.35 6.54 24.20
CA TYR A 68 7.70 6.39 23.67
C TYR A 68 7.71 6.61 22.15
N VAL A 69 6.79 6.00 21.40
CA VAL A 69 6.67 6.19 19.94
C VAL A 69 6.47 7.66 19.58
N LYS A 70 5.66 8.38 20.36
CA LYS A 70 5.39 9.81 20.16
C LYS A 70 6.63 10.70 20.26
N THR A 71 7.70 10.26 20.92
CA THR A 71 8.94 11.05 21.03
C THR A 71 9.68 11.21 19.70
N PHE A 72 9.48 10.30 18.75
CA PHE A 72 10.17 10.31 17.46
C PHE A 72 9.23 10.26 16.24
N ALA A 73 7.96 9.91 16.42
CA ALA A 73 6.98 9.85 15.34
C ALA A 73 5.76 10.75 15.60
N SER A 74 5.22 11.33 14.53
CA SER A 74 3.94 12.04 14.54
C SER A 74 2.76 11.13 14.15
N GLY A 75 3.04 9.98 13.56
CA GLY A 75 2.06 8.94 13.29
C GLY A 75 2.68 7.54 13.20
N ILE A 76 1.83 6.53 13.12
CA ILE A 76 2.19 5.13 12.98
C ILE A 76 1.57 4.57 11.69
N LEU A 77 2.33 3.78 10.95
CA LEU A 77 1.83 2.98 9.83
C LEU A 77 1.87 1.51 10.26
N ILE A 78 0.70 0.88 10.37
CA ILE A 78 0.53 -0.46 10.95
C ILE A 78 -0.27 -1.37 10.02
N PRO A 79 -0.01 -2.69 10.02
CA PRO A 79 -0.85 -3.65 9.31
C PRO A 79 -2.29 -3.68 9.87
N LYS A 80 -3.28 -3.90 8.99
CA LYS A 80 -4.70 -3.97 9.35
C LYS A 80 -5.03 -4.94 10.51
N SER A 81 -4.24 -6.01 10.65
CA SER A 81 -4.37 -7.02 11.71
C SER A 81 -4.07 -6.50 13.13
N TYR A 82 -3.46 -5.32 13.28
CA TYR A 82 -3.27 -4.69 14.59
C TYR A 82 -4.57 -4.10 15.15
N ILE A 83 -5.49 -3.70 14.28
CA ILE A 83 -6.74 -3.02 14.63
C ILE A 83 -7.90 -4.02 14.58
N LEU A 84 -8.02 -4.75 13.46
CA LEU A 84 -9.04 -5.77 13.24
C LEU A 84 -8.34 -7.13 13.07
N PRO A 85 -8.05 -7.84 14.17
CA PRO A 85 -7.42 -9.16 14.10
C PRO A 85 -8.39 -10.20 13.52
N LEU A 86 -7.83 -11.28 12.98
CA LEU A 86 -8.58 -12.42 12.48
C LEU A 86 -8.42 -13.62 13.42
N ASP A 87 -9.45 -14.46 13.47
CA ASP A 87 -9.35 -15.79 14.06
C ASP A 87 -8.68 -16.79 13.09
N ASP A 88 -8.47 -18.02 13.57
CA ASP A 88 -7.87 -19.11 12.78
C ASP A 88 -8.71 -19.49 11.53
N LYS A 89 -9.94 -19.00 11.43
CA LYS A 89 -10.89 -19.27 10.34
C LYS A 89 -11.06 -18.08 9.39
N GLN A 90 -10.22 -17.04 9.49
CA GLN A 90 -10.26 -15.82 8.66
C GLN A 90 -11.52 -14.95 8.89
N TYR A 91 -12.12 -15.03 10.08
CA TYR A 91 -13.18 -14.12 10.51
C TYR A 91 -12.65 -13.04 11.42
N LEU A 92 -13.24 -11.85 11.35
CA LEU A 92 -12.91 -10.71 12.18
C LEU A 92 -13.20 -11.00 13.66
N LEU A 93 -12.23 -10.67 14.49
CA LEU A 93 -12.38 -10.54 15.93
C LEU A 93 -12.77 -9.08 16.30
N PRO A 94 -13.19 -8.83 17.55
CA PRO A 94 -13.49 -7.48 18.01
C PRO A 94 -12.31 -6.52 17.79
N PRO A 95 -12.58 -5.24 17.43
CA PRO A 95 -11.53 -4.25 17.24
C PRO A 95 -10.69 -4.03 18.50
N THR A 96 -9.40 -3.74 18.32
CA THR A 96 -8.52 -3.32 19.42
C THR A 96 -8.72 -1.84 19.76
N SER A 97 -8.29 -1.43 20.95
CA SER A 97 -8.32 -0.01 21.37
C SER A 97 -7.19 0.84 20.79
N LEU A 98 -6.35 0.26 19.93
CA LEU A 98 -5.09 0.85 19.49
C LEU A 98 -5.28 2.20 18.80
N VAL A 99 -6.32 2.35 17.97
CA VAL A 99 -6.57 3.60 17.25
C VAL A 99 -6.92 4.72 18.23
N GLN A 100 -7.83 4.44 19.16
CA GLN A 100 -8.24 5.41 20.16
C GLN A 100 -7.09 5.78 21.09
N ASP A 101 -6.28 4.81 21.51
CA ASP A 101 -5.14 5.05 22.41
C ASP A 101 -4.01 5.80 21.70
N ALA A 102 -3.76 5.54 20.42
CA ALA A 102 -2.84 6.33 19.59
C ALA A 102 -3.31 7.78 19.44
N HIS A 103 -4.60 7.99 19.18
CA HIS A 103 -5.18 9.33 19.11
C HIS A 103 -5.06 10.10 20.44
N LYS A 104 -5.31 9.45 21.58
CA LYS A 104 -5.10 10.05 22.92
C LYS A 104 -3.64 10.43 23.14
N ALA A 105 -2.70 9.64 22.63
CA ALA A 105 -1.26 9.95 22.66
C ALA A 105 -0.85 11.01 21.60
N GLY A 106 -1.78 11.52 20.79
CA GLY A 106 -1.52 12.50 19.74
C GLY A 106 -0.80 11.94 18.52
N LEU A 107 -0.88 10.63 18.28
CA LEU A 107 -0.37 9.95 17.09
C LEU A 107 -1.48 9.79 16.05
N GLN A 108 -1.18 10.09 14.78
CA GLN A 108 -2.05 9.71 13.65
C GLN A 108 -1.85 8.24 13.30
N VAL A 109 -2.91 7.54 12.90
CA VAL A 109 -2.85 6.11 12.51
C VAL A 109 -3.03 5.97 11.01
N TYR A 110 -2.12 5.25 10.36
CA TYR A 110 -2.20 4.85 8.96
C TYR A 110 -2.20 3.33 8.88
N VAL A 111 -2.98 2.77 7.96
CA VAL A 111 -3.17 1.32 7.89
C VAL A 111 -2.64 0.77 6.57
N SER A 112 -1.93 -0.34 6.63
CA SER A 112 -1.39 -1.07 5.47
C SER A 112 -1.90 -2.51 5.42
N GLY A 113 -1.60 -3.21 4.32
CA GLY A 113 -1.91 -4.63 4.15
C GLY A 113 -3.29 -4.89 3.53
N PHE A 114 -3.83 -3.92 2.80
CA PHE A 114 -5.01 -4.14 1.95
C PHE A 114 -4.61 -4.84 0.66
N SER A 115 -5.53 -5.64 0.12
CA SER A 115 -5.37 -6.30 -1.19
C SER A 115 -6.76 -6.54 -1.79
N ASN A 116 -6.85 -6.61 -3.13
CA ASN A 116 -8.11 -6.87 -3.84
C ASN A 116 -8.36 -8.36 -4.13
N ASP A 117 -7.32 -9.19 -3.97
CA ASP A 117 -7.25 -10.53 -4.54
C ASP A 117 -6.91 -11.61 -3.50
N VAL A 118 -6.28 -11.23 -2.38
CA VAL A 118 -5.87 -12.17 -1.31
C VAL A 118 -6.07 -11.54 0.08
N ASN A 119 -6.22 -12.37 1.11
CA ASN A 119 -6.21 -11.96 2.52
C ASN A 119 -7.30 -10.95 2.93
N ILE A 120 -8.50 -11.07 2.33
CA ILE A 120 -9.70 -10.33 2.73
C ILE A 120 -10.49 -11.20 3.73
N ALA A 121 -10.87 -10.63 4.87
CA ALA A 121 -11.67 -11.35 5.87
C ALA A 121 -13.01 -11.80 5.27
N TYR A 122 -13.48 -13.00 5.64
CA TYR A 122 -14.74 -13.55 5.10
C TYR A 122 -15.97 -12.70 5.44
N ASN A 123 -15.91 -11.91 6.52
CA ASN A 123 -16.94 -10.94 6.88
C ASN A 123 -17.25 -9.94 5.75
N TYR A 124 -16.27 -9.63 4.90
CA TYR A 124 -16.44 -8.71 3.78
C TYR A 124 -16.94 -9.40 2.50
N SER A 125 -17.21 -10.72 2.53
CA SER A 125 -17.66 -11.48 1.35
C SER A 125 -16.74 -11.29 0.13
N SER A 126 -15.43 -11.18 0.37
CA SER A 126 -14.40 -10.88 -0.64
C SER A 126 -14.59 -9.54 -1.37
N ASP A 127 -15.36 -8.60 -0.82
CA ASP A 127 -15.44 -7.22 -1.31
C ASP A 127 -14.35 -6.36 -0.67
N PRO A 128 -13.32 -5.95 -1.43
CA PRO A 128 -12.27 -5.10 -0.88
C PRO A 128 -12.80 -3.70 -0.55
N VAL A 129 -13.81 -3.17 -1.24
CA VAL A 129 -14.35 -1.83 -0.90
C VAL A 129 -14.92 -1.81 0.51
N SER A 130 -15.68 -2.85 0.88
CA SER A 130 -16.20 -3.04 2.24
C SER A 130 -15.08 -3.14 3.29
N GLU A 131 -13.97 -3.80 2.97
CA GLU A 131 -12.81 -3.85 3.88
C GLU A 131 -12.24 -2.45 4.12
N TYR A 132 -12.01 -1.65 3.07
CA TYR A 132 -11.43 -0.30 3.23
C TYR A 132 -12.36 0.59 4.05
N LEU A 133 -13.66 0.55 3.76
CA LEU A 133 -14.68 1.32 4.49
C LEU A 133 -14.67 1.04 6.00
N SER A 134 -14.37 -0.20 6.41
CA SER A 134 -14.32 -0.59 7.83
C SER A 134 -13.27 0.17 8.65
N PHE A 135 -12.27 0.81 8.01
CA PHE A 135 -11.20 1.57 8.67
C PHE A 135 -11.40 3.09 8.62
N VAL A 136 -12.30 3.60 7.80
CA VAL A 136 -12.44 5.05 7.55
C VAL A 136 -13.26 5.74 8.64
N ASP A 137 -14.47 5.27 8.86
CA ASP A 137 -15.37 5.72 9.93
C ASP A 137 -16.47 4.68 10.11
N ASN A 138 -16.30 3.82 11.12
CA ASN A 138 -17.22 2.72 11.41
C ASN A 138 -18.04 2.96 12.69
N GLY A 139 -17.96 4.16 13.27
CA GLY A 139 -18.59 4.52 14.55
C GLY A 139 -17.76 4.18 15.79
N ASP A 140 -16.81 3.25 15.71
CA ASP A 140 -15.92 2.86 16.82
C ASP A 140 -14.56 3.58 16.77
N PHE A 141 -14.01 3.70 15.56
CA PHE A 141 -12.77 4.41 15.29
C PHE A 141 -12.72 4.94 13.84
N SER A 142 -11.74 5.79 13.60
CA SER A 142 -11.42 6.33 12.28
C SER A 142 -9.91 6.42 12.18
N VAL A 143 -9.29 5.90 11.11
CA VAL A 143 -7.84 6.08 10.90
C VAL A 143 -7.57 7.38 10.15
N GLY A 144 -6.32 7.79 9.97
CA GLY A 144 -5.94 9.03 9.29
C GLY A 144 -5.64 8.87 7.79
N GLY A 145 -5.36 7.65 7.34
CA GLY A 145 -5.03 7.32 5.95
C GLY A 145 -4.82 5.83 5.74
N ILE A 146 -4.87 5.38 4.49
CA ILE A 146 -4.62 3.99 4.11
C ILE A 146 -3.46 3.96 3.11
N LEU A 147 -2.55 3.00 3.33
CA LEU A 147 -1.50 2.59 2.40
C LEU A 147 -1.97 1.36 1.63
N SER A 148 -2.08 1.48 0.31
CA SER A 148 -2.56 0.41 -0.56
C SER A 148 -1.80 0.35 -1.89
N ASP A 149 -1.63 -0.83 -2.43
CA ASP A 149 -1.16 -1.11 -3.79
C ASP A 149 -2.27 -1.05 -4.86
N PHE A 150 -3.53 -0.91 -4.44
CA PHE A 150 -4.73 -0.82 -5.27
C PHE A 150 -5.41 0.57 -5.15
N PRO A 151 -4.85 1.62 -5.77
CA PRO A 151 -5.34 3.00 -5.63
C PRO A 151 -6.79 3.19 -6.05
N VAL A 152 -7.25 2.50 -7.10
CA VAL A 152 -8.65 2.59 -7.57
C VAL A 152 -9.63 2.17 -6.49
N THR A 153 -9.38 1.05 -5.82
CA THR A 153 -10.26 0.57 -4.74
C THR A 153 -10.21 1.51 -3.55
N ALA A 154 -9.01 1.97 -3.19
CA ALA A 154 -8.81 2.92 -2.10
C ALA A 154 -9.50 4.27 -2.35
N SER A 155 -9.47 4.76 -3.59
CA SER A 155 -10.08 6.04 -3.96
C SER A 155 -11.58 5.93 -4.19
N ALA A 156 -12.08 4.77 -4.64
CA ALA A 156 -13.50 4.48 -4.78
C ALA A 156 -14.22 4.37 -3.44
N SER A 157 -13.54 3.85 -2.40
CA SER A 157 -14.10 3.73 -1.07
C SER A 157 -14.25 5.06 -0.34
N ILE A 158 -13.56 6.14 -0.75
CA ILE A 158 -13.45 7.33 0.10
C ILE A 158 -13.36 8.67 -0.63
N VAL A 159 -14.26 9.59 -0.29
CA VAL A 159 -14.31 10.95 -0.88
C VAL A 159 -13.45 12.00 -0.15
N ASN A 160 -12.93 11.72 1.06
CA ASN A 160 -12.28 12.73 1.92
C ASN A 160 -11.10 12.22 2.77
N PHE A 161 -10.47 11.12 2.37
CA PHE A 161 -9.43 10.43 3.13
C PHE A 161 -8.13 10.35 2.36
N LEU A 162 -7.01 10.23 3.08
CA LEU A 162 -5.68 10.18 2.45
C LEU A 162 -5.42 8.79 1.86
N VAL A 163 -5.27 8.73 0.54
CA VAL A 163 -4.83 7.52 -0.16
C VAL A 163 -3.33 7.61 -0.42
N ILE A 164 -2.56 6.74 0.25
CA ILE A 164 -1.13 6.56 0.02
C ILE A 164 -0.94 5.30 -0.82
N THR A 165 -0.24 5.39 -1.95
CA THR A 165 -0.02 4.21 -2.80
C THR A 165 1.31 3.55 -2.53
N LYS A 166 1.32 2.25 -2.22
CA LYS A 166 2.54 1.46 -1.97
C LYS A 166 3.26 1.20 -3.29
N ASN A 167 4.40 1.85 -3.51
CA ASN A 167 5.20 1.71 -4.73
C ASN A 167 4.43 2.05 -6.03
N GLY A 168 3.40 2.90 -5.95
CA GLY A 168 2.47 3.21 -7.06
C GLY A 168 1.28 2.25 -7.10
N ALA A 169 0.68 2.06 -8.29
CA ALA A 169 -0.37 1.06 -8.54
C ALA A 169 0.25 -0.35 -8.66
N SER A 170 0.94 -0.81 -7.61
CA SER A 170 1.75 -2.05 -7.68
C SER A 170 0.94 -3.34 -7.73
N GLY A 171 -0.38 -3.26 -7.50
CA GLY A 171 -1.31 -4.35 -7.78
C GLY A 171 -1.56 -4.56 -9.27
N ASP A 172 -1.46 -3.50 -10.08
CA ASP A 172 -1.74 -3.52 -11.54
C ASP A 172 -0.47 -3.55 -12.40
N TYR A 173 0.65 -3.01 -11.89
CA TYR A 173 1.92 -2.94 -12.60
C TYR A 173 3.09 -3.32 -11.67
N PRO A 174 4.26 -3.73 -12.20
CA PRO A 174 5.45 -3.87 -11.37
C PRO A 174 5.73 -2.56 -10.61
N GLY A 175 5.80 -2.65 -9.28
CA GLY A 175 5.97 -1.50 -8.40
C GLY A 175 7.28 -0.74 -8.65
N CYS A 176 7.32 0.51 -8.19
CA CYS A 176 8.46 1.41 -8.38
C CYS A 176 8.84 1.61 -9.85
N THR A 177 7.85 1.74 -10.73
CA THR A 177 8.01 2.06 -12.16
C THR A 177 7.23 3.31 -12.52
N ASP A 178 7.65 4.00 -13.57
CA ASP A 178 6.94 5.18 -14.08
C ASP A 178 5.48 4.85 -14.45
N LEU A 179 5.21 3.63 -14.93
CA LEU A 179 3.86 3.19 -15.29
C LEU A 179 2.99 3.03 -14.03
N ALA A 180 3.49 2.36 -13.00
CA ALA A 180 2.79 2.22 -11.72
C ALA A 180 2.54 3.59 -11.06
N TYR A 181 3.50 4.51 -11.14
CA TYR A 181 3.35 5.85 -10.58
C TYR A 181 2.37 6.72 -11.35
N LYS A 182 2.43 6.73 -12.70
CA LYS A 182 1.44 7.44 -13.53
C LYS A 182 0.04 6.94 -13.27
N LYS A 183 -0.12 5.60 -13.23
CA LYS A 183 -1.41 4.97 -12.94
C LYS A 183 -1.96 5.38 -11.56
N ALA A 184 -1.13 5.37 -10.53
CA ALA A 184 -1.52 5.83 -9.20
C ALA A 184 -2.03 7.29 -9.19
N ILE A 185 -1.39 8.20 -9.94
CA ILE A 185 -1.84 9.59 -10.08
C ILE A 185 -3.21 9.64 -10.76
N GLU A 186 -3.38 8.91 -11.87
CA GLU A 186 -4.65 8.84 -12.61
C GLU A 186 -5.79 8.29 -11.76
N ASP A 187 -5.49 7.32 -10.90
CA ASP A 187 -6.47 6.67 -10.02
C ASP A 187 -6.80 7.50 -8.76
N GLY A 188 -6.14 8.65 -8.60
CA GLY A 188 -6.47 9.64 -7.57
C GLY A 188 -5.70 9.48 -6.26
N ALA A 189 -4.50 8.91 -6.29
CA ALA A 189 -3.60 8.89 -5.14
C ALA A 189 -3.30 10.31 -4.61
N ASP A 190 -3.34 10.50 -3.29
CA ASP A 190 -2.91 11.76 -2.68
C ASP A 190 -1.40 11.77 -2.40
N VAL A 191 -0.81 10.61 -2.08
CA VAL A 191 0.63 10.42 -1.81
C VAL A 191 1.12 9.14 -2.47
N ILE A 192 2.33 9.19 -3.05
CA ILE A 192 2.98 8.02 -3.63
C ILE A 192 4.17 7.63 -2.75
N ASP A 193 4.14 6.39 -2.25
CA ASP A 193 5.26 5.82 -1.53
C ASP A 193 6.38 5.38 -2.49
N CYS A 194 7.61 5.65 -2.08
CA CYS A 194 8.83 5.22 -2.76
C CYS A 194 9.85 4.81 -1.70
N LEU A 195 10.10 3.50 -1.61
CA LEU A 195 11.18 2.97 -0.82
C LEU A 195 12.52 3.29 -1.52
N VAL A 196 13.24 4.28 -0.99
CA VAL A 196 14.51 4.72 -1.55
C VAL A 196 15.62 3.74 -1.18
N GLN A 197 16.34 3.27 -2.19
CA GLN A 197 17.53 2.43 -2.10
C GLN A 197 18.71 3.14 -2.76
N MET A 198 19.93 2.69 -2.46
CA MET A 198 21.17 3.26 -3.01
C MET A 198 21.88 2.26 -3.91
N SER A 199 22.39 2.72 -5.05
CA SER A 199 23.35 1.98 -5.86
C SER A 199 24.77 2.07 -5.29
N SER A 200 25.67 1.20 -5.76
CA SER A 200 27.08 1.19 -5.35
C SER A 200 27.82 2.48 -5.72
N ASP A 201 27.41 3.15 -6.80
CA ASP A 201 27.91 4.45 -7.26
C ASP A 201 27.15 5.64 -6.66
N GLY A 202 26.34 5.42 -5.61
CA GLY A 202 25.75 6.48 -4.80
C GLY A 202 24.53 7.19 -5.41
N LYS A 203 23.81 6.54 -6.35
CA LYS A 203 22.54 7.06 -6.88
C LYS A 203 21.36 6.53 -6.06
N PRO A 204 20.51 7.41 -5.49
CA PRO A 204 19.27 6.98 -4.87
C PRO A 204 18.21 6.65 -5.94
N PHE A 205 17.43 5.60 -5.72
CA PHE A 205 16.33 5.20 -6.60
C PHE A 205 15.22 4.47 -5.84
N CYS A 206 14.00 4.44 -6.40
CA CYS A 206 12.88 3.71 -5.81
C CYS A 206 12.97 2.21 -6.14
N SER A 207 12.96 1.36 -5.13
CA SER A 207 12.89 -0.10 -5.26
C SER A 207 12.10 -0.70 -4.11
N SER A 208 11.23 -1.66 -4.41
CA SER A 208 10.36 -2.31 -3.42
C SER A 208 11.11 -3.15 -2.39
N SER A 209 12.39 -3.48 -2.66
CA SER A 209 13.27 -4.25 -1.78
C SER A 209 14.73 -3.81 -1.96
N ILE A 210 15.53 -4.00 -0.91
CA ILE A 210 16.99 -3.90 -0.95
C ILE A 210 17.62 -5.12 -1.64
N ASP A 211 16.95 -6.27 -1.62
CA ASP A 211 17.32 -7.46 -2.37
C ASP A 211 16.61 -7.46 -3.73
N LEU A 212 17.39 -7.27 -4.79
CA LEU A 212 16.92 -7.18 -6.17
C LEU A 212 16.26 -8.48 -6.65
N THR A 213 16.52 -9.63 -6.00
CA THR A 213 15.86 -10.90 -6.35
C THR A 213 14.34 -10.87 -6.14
N GLN A 214 13.86 -10.01 -5.23
CA GLN A 214 12.45 -9.91 -4.85
C GLN A 214 11.59 -9.10 -5.83
N GLY A 215 12.22 -8.28 -6.69
CA GLY A 215 11.49 -7.34 -7.57
C GLY A 215 12.02 -7.27 -9.01
N THR A 216 13.05 -8.03 -9.34
CA THR A 216 13.69 -8.01 -10.66
C THR A 216 14.06 -9.41 -11.13
N MET A 217 14.42 -9.54 -12.40
CA MET A 217 14.96 -10.76 -13.01
C MET A 217 16.49 -10.83 -12.90
N VAL A 218 17.09 -10.30 -11.83
CA VAL A 218 18.56 -10.23 -11.66
C VAL A 218 19.25 -11.58 -11.73
N ILE A 219 18.58 -12.66 -11.32
CA ILE A 219 19.11 -14.04 -11.43
C ILE A 219 19.27 -14.49 -12.89
N GLN A 220 18.51 -13.91 -13.81
CA GLN A 220 18.60 -14.19 -15.26
C GLN A 220 19.53 -13.22 -15.98
N SER A 221 20.21 -12.34 -15.25
CA SER A 221 21.14 -11.35 -15.79
C SER A 221 22.60 -11.80 -15.65
N PRO A 222 23.55 -11.08 -16.28
CA PRO A 222 24.98 -11.30 -16.04
C PRO A 222 25.41 -11.17 -14.57
N PHE A 223 24.63 -10.47 -13.74
CA PHE A 223 24.93 -10.18 -12.34
C PHE A 223 24.55 -11.30 -11.37
N ARG A 224 24.01 -12.43 -11.85
CA ARG A 224 23.53 -13.55 -11.02
C ARG A 224 24.55 -14.10 -10.02
N ASN A 225 25.85 -13.96 -10.33
CA ASN A 225 26.95 -14.44 -9.50
C ASN A 225 27.36 -13.44 -8.41
N GLY A 226 26.76 -12.24 -8.38
CA GLY A 226 27.03 -11.19 -7.39
C GLY A 226 26.25 -11.36 -6.09
N SER A 227 25.82 -12.59 -5.76
CA SER A 227 25.07 -12.85 -4.53
C SER A 227 25.98 -12.81 -3.30
N ALA A 228 25.44 -12.28 -2.20
CA ALA A 228 26.11 -12.20 -0.92
C ALA A 228 25.16 -12.57 0.22
N ILE A 229 25.72 -13.09 1.31
CA ILE A 229 24.98 -13.28 2.56
C ILE A 229 25.37 -12.12 3.47
N ILE A 230 24.36 -11.37 3.92
CA ILE A 230 24.54 -10.26 4.87
C ILE A 230 23.62 -10.58 6.05
N PRO A 231 24.15 -11.21 7.12
CA PRO A 231 23.35 -11.74 8.22
C PRO A 231 22.46 -10.69 8.91
N GLU A 232 22.86 -9.41 8.85
CA GLU A 232 22.08 -8.28 9.38
C GLU A 232 20.82 -7.98 8.58
N ILE A 233 20.75 -8.40 7.31
CA ILE A 233 19.62 -8.18 6.40
C ILE A 233 18.83 -9.48 6.22
N SER A 234 19.51 -10.58 5.91
CA SER A 234 18.87 -11.87 5.62
C SER A 234 19.85 -13.02 5.87
N SER A 235 19.31 -14.15 6.33
CA SER A 235 20.05 -15.42 6.43
C SER A 235 20.30 -16.07 5.06
N ASN A 236 19.59 -15.63 4.01
CA ASN A 236 19.71 -16.15 2.66
C ASN A 236 20.64 -15.30 1.80
N ALA A 237 21.26 -15.92 0.80
CA ALA A 237 22.04 -15.18 -0.19
C ALA A 237 21.11 -14.34 -1.08
N GLY A 238 21.41 -13.05 -1.21
CA GLY A 238 20.65 -12.10 -2.03
C GLY A 238 21.57 -11.29 -2.94
N ILE A 239 20.99 -10.58 -3.91
CA ILE A 239 21.73 -9.62 -4.74
C ILE A 239 21.23 -8.23 -4.39
N TYR A 240 22.06 -7.45 -3.71
CA TYR A 240 21.60 -6.22 -3.08
C TYR A 240 21.73 -5.00 -4.00
N THR A 241 20.87 -4.01 -3.81
CA THR A 241 20.87 -2.75 -4.57
C THR A 241 22.21 -2.03 -4.52
N PHE A 242 22.87 -2.04 -3.36
CA PHE A 242 24.16 -1.38 -3.15
C PHE A 242 25.37 -2.16 -3.67
N SER A 243 25.18 -3.34 -4.26
CA SER A 243 26.27 -4.08 -4.92
C SER A 243 26.39 -3.76 -6.42
N LEU A 244 25.37 -3.14 -7.02
CA LEU A 244 25.34 -2.80 -8.44
C LEU A 244 25.37 -1.28 -8.65
N THR A 245 26.02 -0.85 -9.73
CA THR A 245 25.98 0.55 -10.18
C THR A 245 24.60 0.89 -10.75
N TRP A 246 24.26 2.17 -10.80
CA TRP A 246 22.97 2.60 -11.34
C TRP A 246 22.72 2.14 -12.78
N PRO A 247 23.68 2.23 -13.74
CA PRO A 247 23.47 1.69 -15.09
C PRO A 247 23.18 0.18 -15.12
N GLU A 248 23.82 -0.60 -14.24
CA GLU A 248 23.57 -2.04 -14.12
C GLU A 248 22.16 -2.29 -13.59
N VAL A 249 21.72 -1.56 -12.56
CA VAL A 249 20.35 -1.65 -12.03
C VAL A 249 19.32 -1.27 -13.10
N GLN A 250 19.56 -0.24 -13.91
CA GLN A 250 18.67 0.17 -15.01
C GLN A 250 18.54 -0.89 -16.10
N SER A 251 19.53 -1.76 -16.27
CA SER A 251 19.49 -2.84 -17.26
C SER A 251 18.61 -4.03 -16.83
N LEU A 252 18.18 -4.07 -15.56
CA LEU A 252 17.40 -5.16 -15.02
C LEU A 252 15.92 -5.07 -15.41
N THR A 253 15.35 -6.19 -15.83
CA THR A 253 13.89 -6.33 -16.04
C THR A 253 13.17 -6.44 -14.70
N ARG A 254 12.10 -5.66 -14.51
CA ARG A 254 11.24 -5.72 -13.31
C ARG A 254 10.35 -6.96 -13.34
N LYS A 255 10.14 -7.57 -12.18
CA LYS A 255 9.25 -8.71 -11.97
C LYS A 255 7.95 -8.24 -11.36
N PHE A 256 6.83 -8.82 -11.79
CA PHE A 256 5.54 -8.61 -11.14
C PHE A 256 5.47 -9.43 -9.84
N PRO A 257 5.04 -8.87 -8.70
CA PRO A 257 5.06 -9.57 -7.41
C PRO A 257 4.30 -10.91 -7.40
N HIS A 258 3.26 -11.06 -8.23
CA HIS A 258 2.38 -12.22 -8.25
C HIS A 258 2.71 -13.32 -9.28
N LEU A 259 3.78 -13.19 -10.07
CA LEU A 259 4.21 -14.23 -11.03
C LEU A 259 5.43 -15.02 -10.56
N ALA A 260 5.77 -14.93 -9.26
CA ALA A 260 7.01 -15.48 -8.72
C ALA A 260 6.93 -16.94 -8.28
N ASP A 261 5.76 -17.40 -7.88
CA ASP A 261 5.55 -18.74 -7.31
C ASP A 261 4.48 -19.47 -8.13
N SER A 262 4.87 -19.95 -9.31
CA SER A 262 4.19 -21.06 -10.01
C SER A 262 5.19 -21.98 -10.67
#